data_AF-A0A5C4WDD7-F1
#
_entry.id   AF-A0A5C4WDD7-F1
#
_cell.length_a   1.000
_cell.length_b   1.000
_cell.length_c   1.000
_cell.angle_alpha   90.00
_cell.angle_beta   90.00
_cell.angle_gamma   90.00
#
_symmetry.space_group_name_H-M   'P 1'
#
loop_
_entity.id
_entity.type
_entity.pdbx_description
1 polymer ?
#
loop_
_entity_poly.entity_id
_entity_poly.type
_entity_poly.pdbx_seq_one_letter_code
_entity_poly.pdbx_strand_id
1 'polypeptide(L)'
;MTANTRTRLSPDERRTQLLDLGFRLLATRSLDELSIDLLAEEAGVSRGLMYHYFGGKQGFFEAVVQHAADDLYARTAPPAEGEPLERLLASITGYVDYVVANQAGYRSLVKGATAGNDSLRAIYDTTFAALAERFFTADPGGDVFPDTPAVRLVIHAWQAMVEDLVLTWCDSPAGLSREDLLSVITASLPAIIDTLP
;
A
#
# COMPACT_ATOMS: atom_id res chain seq x y z
N MET A 1 -36.63 21.12 14.95
CA MET A 1 -35.31 21.58 14.50
C MET A 1 -34.26 20.89 15.36
N THR A 2 -33.75 19.74 14.92
CA THR A 2 -32.70 19.00 15.66
C THR A 2 -31.35 19.62 15.31
N ALA A 3 -30.73 20.28 16.29
CA ALA A 3 -29.38 20.80 16.16
C ALA A 3 -28.42 19.61 16.04
N ASN A 4 -27.81 19.45 14.85
CA ASN A 4 -26.76 18.48 14.63
C ASN A 4 -25.47 19.00 15.28
N THR A 5 -25.23 18.62 16.53
CA THR A 5 -24.00 18.93 17.25
C THR A 5 -22.84 18.24 16.52
N ARG A 6 -22.15 18.95 15.62
CA ARG A 6 -20.90 18.45 15.02
C ARG A 6 -19.90 18.24 16.14
N THR A 7 -19.73 17.00 16.57
CA THR A 7 -18.71 16.59 17.54
C THR A 7 -17.35 17.03 17.01
N ARG A 8 -16.58 17.75 17.82
CA ARG A 8 -15.25 18.24 17.44
C ARG A 8 -14.31 17.05 17.35
N LEU A 9 -13.77 16.77 16.15
CA LEU A 9 -12.74 15.76 15.97
C LEU A 9 -11.56 16.05 16.90
N SER A 10 -10.98 15.00 17.47
CA SER A 10 -9.69 15.05 18.14
C SER A 10 -8.58 15.43 17.14
N PRO A 11 -7.41 15.88 17.63
CA PRO A 11 -6.29 16.20 16.75
C PRO A 11 -5.86 15.04 15.84
N ASP A 12 -5.92 13.81 16.32
CA ASP A 12 -5.53 12.61 15.57
C ASP A 12 -6.57 12.23 14.53
N GLU A 13 -7.86 12.24 14.89
CA GLU A 13 -8.95 12.00 13.93
C GLU A 13 -8.94 13.04 12.80
N ARG A 14 -8.64 14.30 13.14
CA ARG A 14 -8.48 15.35 12.14
C ARG A 14 -7.29 15.05 11.23
N ARG A 15 -6.14 14.65 11.78
CA ARG A 15 -4.96 14.32 10.99
C ARG A 15 -5.25 13.17 10.02
N THR A 16 -5.85 12.08 10.49
CA THR A 16 -6.25 10.94 9.66
C THR A 16 -7.22 11.36 8.56
N GLN A 17 -8.24 12.18 8.88
CA GLN A 17 -9.17 12.70 7.88
C GLN A 17 -8.47 13.46 6.74
N LEU A 18 -7.46 14.27 7.07
CA LEU A 18 -6.67 15.03 6.09
C LEU A 18 -5.81 14.10 5.22
N LEU A 19 -5.26 13.04 5.81
CA LEU A 19 -4.47 12.04 5.09
C LEU A 19 -5.33 11.21 4.13
N ASP A 20 -6.49 10.75 4.60
CA ASP A 20 -7.47 10.03 3.76
C ASP A 20 -7.94 10.90 2.59
N LEU A 21 -8.16 12.20 2.82
CA LEU A 21 -8.49 13.14 1.76
C LEU A 21 -7.34 13.28 0.76
N GLY A 22 -6.11 13.46 1.24
CA GLY A 22 -4.93 13.54 0.39
C GLY A 22 -4.77 12.32 -0.50
N PHE A 23 -4.91 11.13 0.08
CA PHE A 23 -4.83 9.87 -0.64
C PHE A 23 -5.94 9.73 -1.70
N ARG A 24 -7.19 10.09 -1.37
CA ARG A 24 -8.29 10.09 -2.35
C ARG A 24 -8.03 11.04 -3.52
N LEU A 25 -7.43 12.21 -3.28
CA LEU A 25 -7.16 13.17 -4.34
C LEU A 25 -6.08 12.66 -5.32
N LEU A 26 -5.18 11.77 -4.90
CA LEU A 26 -4.22 11.12 -5.79
C LEU A 26 -4.87 10.23 -6.87
N ALA A 27 -6.14 9.86 -6.70
CA ALA A 27 -6.88 9.12 -7.71
C ALA A 27 -7.20 9.95 -8.96
N THR A 28 -7.19 11.28 -8.85
CA THR A 28 -7.57 12.19 -9.95
C THR A 28 -6.53 13.25 -10.25
N ARG A 29 -5.49 13.36 -9.42
CA ARG A 29 -4.45 14.38 -9.50
C ARG A 29 -3.08 13.76 -9.23
N SER A 30 -2.09 14.22 -9.96
CA SER A 30 -0.69 13.95 -9.66
C SER A 30 -0.24 14.67 -8.38
N LEU A 31 0.86 14.22 -7.78
CA LEU A 31 1.47 14.87 -6.62
C LEU A 31 1.80 16.35 -6.88
N ASP A 32 2.22 16.68 -8.10
CA ASP A 32 2.56 18.07 -8.46
C ASP A 32 1.33 18.98 -8.47
N GLU A 33 0.17 18.45 -8.85
CA GLU A 33 -1.11 19.19 -8.89
C GLU A 33 -1.73 19.40 -7.51
N LEU A 34 -1.30 18.67 -6.48
CA LEU A 34 -1.77 18.88 -5.12
C LEU A 34 -1.04 20.07 -4.48
N SER A 35 -1.78 21.00 -3.88
CA SER A 35 -1.23 22.16 -3.17
C SER A 35 -1.84 22.27 -1.77
N ILE A 36 -1.12 22.90 -0.83
CA ILE A 36 -1.65 23.13 0.52
C ILE A 36 -2.95 23.94 0.47
N ASP A 37 -3.08 24.88 -0.46
CA ASP A 37 -4.28 25.70 -0.60
C ASP A 37 -5.47 24.86 -1.10
N LEU A 38 -5.27 24.04 -2.15
CA LEU A 38 -6.29 23.10 -2.63
C LEU A 38 -6.72 22.12 -1.52
N LEU A 39 -5.76 21.56 -0.79
CA LEU A 39 -6.04 20.60 0.28
C LEU A 39 -6.78 21.23 1.45
N ALA A 40 -6.41 22.47 1.82
CA ALA A 40 -7.09 23.22 2.87
C ALA A 40 -8.55 23.51 2.46
N GLU A 41 -8.77 23.90 1.21
CA GLU A 41 -10.09 24.14 0.64
C GLU A 41 -10.95 22.87 0.65
N GLU A 42 -10.45 21.77 0.09
CA GLU A 42 -11.15 20.48 0.02
C GLU A 42 -11.46 19.91 1.43
N ALA A 43 -10.57 20.14 2.40
CA ALA A 43 -10.77 19.72 3.78
C ALA A 43 -11.66 20.66 4.61
N GLY A 44 -11.95 21.86 4.11
CA GLY A 44 -12.63 22.91 4.88
C GLY A 44 -11.84 23.35 6.12
N VAL A 45 -10.51 23.42 6.03
CA VAL A 45 -9.62 23.84 7.11
C VAL A 45 -8.78 25.05 6.72
N SER A 46 -8.15 25.71 7.69
CA SER A 46 -7.25 26.83 7.38
C SER A 46 -5.91 26.33 6.85
N ARG A 47 -5.28 27.13 5.98
CA ARG A 47 -3.89 26.92 5.56
C ARG A 47 -2.96 26.74 6.76
N GLY A 48 -3.10 27.58 7.79
CA GLY A 48 -2.30 27.48 9.01
C GLY A 48 -2.41 26.13 9.71
N LEU A 49 -3.57 25.48 9.67
CA LEU A 49 -3.76 24.15 10.24
C LEU A 49 -3.01 23.06 9.43
N MET A 50 -3.01 23.17 8.10
CA MET A 50 -2.23 22.25 7.26
C MET A 50 -0.72 22.36 7.55
N TYR A 51 -0.20 23.58 7.67
CA TYR A 51 1.20 23.79 8.05
C TYR A 51 1.50 23.29 9.46
N HIS A 52 0.57 23.44 10.41
CA HIS A 52 0.73 22.92 11.76
C HIS A 52 0.90 21.39 11.79
N TYR A 53 0.09 20.65 11.01
CA TYR A 53 0.15 19.19 10.98
C TYR A 53 1.33 18.62 10.18
N PHE A 54 1.69 19.29 9.08
CA PHE A 54 2.52 18.65 8.05
C PHE A 54 3.78 19.45 7.67
N GLY A 55 3.96 20.66 8.21
CA GLY A 55 5.13 21.48 7.93
C GLY A 55 5.23 22.02 6.48
N GLY A 56 4.31 21.66 5.59
CA GLY A 56 4.26 22.11 4.20
C GLY A 56 3.80 21.01 3.24
N LYS A 57 3.88 21.31 1.93
CA LYS A 57 3.44 20.39 0.86
C LYS A 57 4.20 19.06 0.90
N GLN A 58 5.53 19.12 1.03
CA GLN A 58 6.38 17.92 1.04
C GLN A 58 6.07 17.01 2.23
N GLY A 59 6.04 17.55 3.45
CA GLY A 59 5.70 16.76 4.64
C GLY A 59 4.26 16.23 4.64
N PHE A 60 3.33 16.91 3.97
CA PHE A 60 1.99 16.38 3.76
C PHE A 60 2.01 15.15 2.84
N PHE A 61 2.74 15.22 1.72
CA PHE A 61 2.83 14.08 0.80
C PHE A 61 3.51 12.87 1.42
N GLU A 62 4.63 13.07 2.10
CA GLU A 62 5.30 12.01 2.85
C GLU A 62 4.33 11.37 3.85
N ALA A 63 3.56 12.19 4.57
CA ALA A 63 2.56 11.68 5.51
C ALA A 63 1.41 10.92 4.83
N VAL A 64 0.94 11.36 3.65
CA VAL A 64 -0.09 10.66 2.86
C VAL A 64 0.42 9.31 2.36
N VAL A 65 1.63 9.27 1.82
CA VAL A 65 2.26 8.04 1.32
C VAL A 65 2.49 7.08 2.49
N GLN A 66 3.00 7.57 3.63
CA GLN A 66 3.20 6.76 4.82
C GLN A 66 1.88 6.20 5.35
N HIS A 67 0.81 7.00 5.37
CA HIS A 67 -0.52 6.55 5.78
C HIS A 67 -1.07 5.45 4.87
N ALA A 68 -0.88 5.58 3.55
CA ALA A 68 -1.26 4.55 2.59
C ALA A 68 -0.43 3.27 2.77
N ALA A 69 0.87 3.39 3.02
CA ALA A 69 1.76 2.27 3.32
C ALA A 69 1.36 1.54 4.61
N ASP A 70 1.02 2.27 5.67
CA ASP A 70 0.58 1.71 6.94
C ASP A 70 -0.76 0.97 6.78
N ASP A 71 -1.71 1.53 6.02
CA ASP A 71 -2.99 0.88 5.72
C ASP A 71 -2.80 -0.38 4.85
N LEU A 72 -1.94 -0.33 3.83
CA LEU A 72 -1.56 -1.48 3.02
C LEU A 72 -0.94 -2.59 3.89
N TYR A 73 0.02 -2.22 4.73
CA TYR A 73 0.65 -3.15 5.66
C TYR A 73 -0.41 -3.79 6.57
N ALA A 74 -1.30 -3.01 7.17
CA ALA A 74 -2.37 -3.54 8.02
C ALA A 74 -3.31 -4.50 7.28
N ARG A 75 -3.77 -4.15 6.07
CA ARG A 75 -4.73 -4.96 5.29
C ARG A 75 -4.17 -6.26 4.74
N THR A 76 -2.85 -6.34 4.61
CA THR A 76 -2.14 -7.53 4.13
C THR A 76 -1.61 -8.41 5.25
N ALA A 77 -1.92 -8.09 6.51
CA ALA A 77 -1.51 -8.90 7.65
C ALA A 77 -2.07 -10.33 7.51
N PRO A 78 -1.21 -11.37 7.52
CA PRO A 78 -1.68 -12.74 7.42
C PRO A 78 -2.45 -13.13 8.70
N PRO A 79 -3.38 -14.08 8.62
CA PRO A 79 -4.00 -14.65 9.81
C PRO A 79 -2.95 -15.34 10.69
N ALA A 80 -3.23 -15.39 12.00
CA ALA A 80 -2.34 -15.99 13.00
C ALA A 80 -2.23 -17.51 12.86
N GLU A 81 -3.29 -18.15 12.35
CA GLU A 81 -3.41 -19.59 12.15
C GLU A 81 -3.69 -19.90 10.68
N GLY A 82 -3.53 -21.16 10.30
CA GLY A 82 -3.77 -21.67 8.94
C GLY A 82 -2.49 -22.20 8.27
N GLU A 83 -2.67 -22.98 7.21
CA GLU A 83 -1.55 -23.49 6.43
C GLU A 83 -0.81 -22.35 5.72
N PRO A 84 0.50 -22.47 5.46
CA PRO A 84 1.30 -21.37 4.91
C PRO A 84 0.75 -20.78 3.62
N LEU A 85 0.28 -21.62 2.70
CA LEU A 85 -0.33 -21.16 1.45
C LEU A 85 -1.69 -20.48 1.66
N GLU A 86 -2.46 -20.89 2.66
CA GLU A 86 -3.74 -20.23 3.00
C GLU A 86 -3.48 -18.84 3.58
N ARG A 87 -2.44 -18.71 4.43
CA ARG A 87 -2.01 -17.42 4.99
C ARG A 87 -1.49 -16.48 3.88
N LEU A 88 -0.70 -17.00 2.94
CA LEU A 88 -0.26 -16.26 1.76
C LEU A 88 -1.44 -15.81 0.90
N LEU A 89 -2.38 -16.71 0.62
CA LEU A 89 -3.60 -16.39 -0.14
C LEU A 89 -4.40 -15.27 0.54
N ALA A 90 -4.54 -15.30 1.87
CA ALA A 90 -5.23 -14.25 2.61
C ALA A 90 -4.51 -12.89 2.49
N SER A 91 -3.19 -12.85 2.64
CA SER A 91 -2.40 -11.63 2.45
C SER A 91 -2.51 -11.08 1.02
N ILE A 92 -2.44 -11.94 0.00
CA ILE A 92 -2.57 -11.54 -1.41
C ILE A 92 -3.98 -11.10 -1.75
N THR A 93 -5.00 -11.73 -1.15
CA THR A 93 -6.39 -11.28 -1.23
C THR A 93 -6.53 -9.85 -0.70
N GLY A 94 -5.97 -9.57 0.48
CA GLY A 94 -5.94 -8.23 1.06
C GLY A 94 -5.19 -7.20 0.19
N TYR A 95 -4.08 -7.61 -0.42
CA TYR A 95 -3.32 -6.78 -1.36
C TYR A 95 -4.15 -6.42 -2.61
N VAL A 96 -4.71 -7.43 -3.28
CA VAL A 96 -5.53 -7.25 -4.49
C VAL A 96 -6.75 -6.38 -4.18
N ASP A 97 -7.45 -6.62 -3.08
CA ASP A 97 -8.61 -5.81 -2.70
C ASP A 97 -8.24 -4.36 -2.42
N TYR A 98 -7.11 -4.13 -1.77
CA TYR A 98 -6.61 -2.78 -1.53
C TYR A 98 -6.27 -2.06 -2.84
N VAL A 99 -5.54 -2.71 -3.75
CA VAL A 99 -5.14 -2.10 -5.03
C VAL A 99 -6.36 -1.86 -5.90
N VAL A 100 -7.32 -2.79 -5.98
CA VAL A 100 -8.57 -2.62 -6.73
C VAL A 100 -9.37 -1.43 -6.20
N ALA A 101 -9.54 -1.33 -4.88
CA ALA A 101 -10.29 -0.24 -4.28
C ALA A 101 -9.62 1.14 -4.45
N ASN A 102 -8.29 1.18 -4.65
CA ASN A 102 -7.49 2.40 -4.64
C ASN A 102 -6.62 2.58 -5.89
N GLN A 103 -6.97 1.94 -7.02
CA GLN A 103 -6.10 1.74 -8.18
C GLN A 103 -5.38 3.02 -8.64
N ALA A 104 -6.11 4.10 -8.85
CA ALA A 104 -5.52 5.34 -9.36
C ALA A 104 -4.58 6.00 -8.34
N GLY A 105 -4.94 6.02 -7.06
CA GLY A 105 -4.09 6.54 -5.98
C GLY A 105 -2.83 5.69 -5.80
N TYR A 106 -2.97 4.37 -5.76
CA TYR A 106 -1.86 3.43 -5.67
C TYR A 106 -0.91 3.58 -6.85
N ARG A 107 -1.41 3.65 -8.09
CA ARG A 107 -0.59 3.87 -9.29
C ARG A 107 0.19 5.19 -9.23
N SER A 108 -0.44 6.26 -8.75
CA SER A 108 0.24 7.55 -8.56
C SER A 108 1.40 7.44 -7.56
N LEU A 109 1.26 6.65 -6.49
CA LEU A 109 2.33 6.39 -5.53
C LEU A 109 3.48 5.60 -6.15
N VAL A 110 3.19 4.48 -6.83
CA VAL A 110 4.20 3.64 -7.51
C VAL A 110 4.97 4.44 -8.55
N LYS A 111 4.26 5.24 -9.35
CA LYS A 111 4.89 6.16 -10.32
C LYS A 111 5.78 7.19 -9.61
N GLY A 112 5.34 7.74 -8.48
CA GLY A 112 6.13 8.69 -7.70
C GLY A 112 7.44 8.08 -7.16
N ALA A 113 7.39 6.84 -6.66
CA ALA A 113 8.55 6.12 -6.17
C ALA A 113 9.57 5.81 -7.29
N THR A 114 9.08 5.45 -8.48
CA THR A 114 9.93 5.10 -9.64
C THR A 114 10.42 6.33 -10.42
N ALA A 115 9.73 7.47 -10.35
CA ALA A 115 10.10 8.71 -11.05
C ALA A 115 11.17 9.57 -10.33
N GLY A 116 11.84 9.03 -9.31
CA GLY A 116 12.99 9.68 -8.67
C GLY A 116 12.68 10.61 -7.50
N ASN A 117 11.48 10.51 -6.90
CA ASN A 117 11.23 11.15 -5.61
C ASN A 117 11.83 10.29 -4.48
N ASP A 118 13.00 10.69 -3.97
CA ASP A 118 13.76 9.91 -2.99
C ASP A 118 12.99 9.62 -1.70
N SER A 119 12.18 10.57 -1.21
CA SER A 119 11.38 10.37 0.00
C SER A 119 10.29 9.30 -0.21
N LEU A 120 9.63 9.33 -1.36
CA LEU A 120 8.59 8.36 -1.71
C LEU A 120 9.20 6.99 -1.99
N ARG A 121 10.34 6.95 -2.68
CA ARG A 121 11.11 5.74 -2.90
C ARG A 121 11.52 5.10 -1.57
N ALA A 122 11.99 5.88 -0.60
CA ALA A 122 12.35 5.36 0.71
C ALA A 122 11.15 4.75 1.47
N ILE A 123 9.97 5.38 1.41
CA ILE A 123 8.74 4.84 2.03
C ILE A 123 8.32 3.54 1.31
N TYR A 124 8.35 3.55 -0.03
CA TYR A 124 8.05 2.38 -0.84
C TYR A 124 8.98 1.21 -0.51
N ASP A 125 10.30 1.41 -0.56
CA ASP A 125 11.32 0.39 -0.27
C ASP A 125 11.17 -0.17 1.15
N THR A 126 10.92 0.71 2.14
CA THR A 126 10.70 0.30 3.54
C THR A 126 9.44 -0.55 3.67
N THR A 127 8.36 -0.21 2.95
CA THR A 127 7.10 -0.95 2.98
C THR A 127 7.27 -2.34 2.36
N PHE A 128 7.90 -2.43 1.19
CA PHE A 128 8.17 -3.71 0.53
C PHE A 128 9.09 -4.61 1.37
N ALA A 129 10.13 -4.04 1.98
CA ALA A 129 10.99 -4.76 2.91
C ALA A 129 10.20 -5.28 4.12
N ALA A 130 9.34 -4.46 4.73
CA ALA A 130 8.50 -4.89 5.85
C ALA A 130 7.51 -6.01 5.46
N LEU A 131 6.95 -5.95 4.26
CA LEU A 131 6.11 -7.03 3.71
C LEU A 131 6.91 -8.32 3.44
N ALA A 132 8.16 -8.20 2.96
CA ALA A 132 9.04 -9.35 2.75
C ALA A 132 9.45 -10.00 4.08
N GLU A 133 9.76 -9.21 5.12
CA GLU A 133 10.10 -9.73 6.45
C GLU A 133 8.96 -10.53 7.09
N ARG A 134 7.70 -10.29 6.70
CA ARG A 134 6.56 -11.10 7.19
C ARG A 134 6.65 -12.56 6.82
N PHE A 135 7.25 -12.90 5.68
CA PHE A 135 7.43 -14.30 5.29
C PHE A 135 8.27 -15.07 6.32
N PHE A 136 9.29 -14.42 6.89
CA PHE A 136 10.24 -15.05 7.80
C PHE A 136 9.84 -14.90 9.28
N THR A 137 9.23 -13.78 9.66
CA THR A 137 8.71 -13.62 11.03
C THR A 137 7.52 -14.55 11.31
N ALA A 138 6.76 -14.90 10.27
CA ALA A 138 5.66 -15.85 10.33
C ALA A 138 6.09 -17.33 10.27
N ASP A 139 7.35 -17.60 9.90
CA ASP A 139 7.96 -18.92 9.79
C ASP A 139 9.41 -18.91 10.35
N PRO A 140 9.60 -18.74 11.68
CA PRO A 140 10.94 -18.65 12.27
C PRO A 140 11.78 -19.93 12.11
N GLY A 141 11.13 -21.06 11.84
CA GLY A 141 11.79 -22.34 11.57
C GLY A 141 12.30 -22.48 10.14
N GLY A 142 11.79 -21.68 9.20
CA GLY A 142 12.04 -21.83 7.78
C GLY A 142 11.44 -23.11 7.21
N ASP A 143 10.35 -23.61 7.81
CA ASP A 143 9.70 -24.86 7.44
C ASP A 143 8.99 -24.74 6.08
N VAL A 144 8.58 -23.53 5.71
CA VAL A 144 7.88 -23.20 4.46
C VAL A 144 8.86 -22.63 3.45
N PHE A 145 9.56 -21.57 3.85
CA PHE A 145 10.53 -20.89 3.02
C PHE A 145 11.81 -20.68 3.83
N PRO A 146 12.94 -21.31 3.43
CA PRO A 146 14.16 -21.15 4.18
C PRO A 146 14.65 -19.70 4.07
N ASP A 147 14.98 -19.09 5.22
CA ASP A 147 15.51 -17.73 5.29
C ASP A 147 16.96 -17.68 4.76
N THR A 148 17.07 -17.56 3.43
CA THR A 148 18.34 -17.46 2.71
C THR A 148 18.38 -16.20 1.85
N PRO A 149 19.58 -15.65 1.54
CA PRO A 149 19.70 -14.52 0.64
C PRO A 149 19.06 -14.76 -0.74
N ALA A 150 19.09 -16.00 -1.24
CA ALA A 150 18.49 -16.37 -2.52
C ALA A 150 16.96 -16.30 -2.46
N VAL A 151 16.34 -16.86 -1.41
CA VAL A 151 14.88 -16.80 -1.21
C VAL A 151 14.40 -15.36 -0.99
N ARG A 152 15.13 -14.57 -0.20
CA ARG A 152 14.84 -13.14 0.00
C ARG A 152 14.85 -12.35 -1.32
N LEU A 153 15.85 -12.61 -2.17
CA LEU A 153 15.93 -12.00 -3.50
C LEU A 153 14.74 -12.41 -4.39
N VAL A 154 14.36 -13.69 -4.37
CA VAL A 154 13.21 -14.20 -5.12
C VAL A 154 11.90 -13.58 -4.64
N ILE A 155 11.67 -13.49 -3.33
CA ILE A 155 10.47 -12.85 -2.76
C ILE A 155 10.39 -11.39 -3.21
N HIS A 156 11.49 -10.64 -3.13
CA HIS A 156 11.53 -9.26 -3.61
C HIS A 156 11.17 -9.15 -5.10
N ALA A 157 11.75 -10.00 -5.96
CA ALA A 157 11.44 -10.00 -7.38
C ALA A 157 9.98 -10.41 -7.66
N TRP A 158 9.46 -11.39 -6.92
CA TRP A 158 8.07 -11.82 -7.00
C TRP A 158 7.12 -10.71 -6.56
N GLN A 159 7.42 -9.94 -5.51
CA GLN A 159 6.60 -8.79 -5.10
C GLN A 159 6.49 -7.74 -6.21
N ALA A 160 7.59 -7.45 -6.92
CA ALA A 160 7.58 -6.54 -8.06
C ALA A 160 6.73 -7.09 -9.24
N MET A 161 6.83 -8.39 -9.53
CA MET A 161 6.00 -9.06 -10.52
C MET A 161 4.51 -9.01 -10.15
N VAL A 162 4.18 -9.25 -8.88
CA VAL A 162 2.80 -9.18 -8.37
C VAL A 162 2.24 -7.77 -8.51
N GLU A 163 3.02 -6.74 -8.17
CA GLU A 163 2.59 -5.35 -8.34
C GLU A 163 2.27 -5.03 -9.80
N ASP A 164 3.17 -5.35 -10.73
CA ASP A 164 2.96 -5.12 -12.15
C ASP A 164 1.75 -5.91 -12.68
N LEU A 165 1.63 -7.19 -12.31
CA LEU A 165 0.53 -8.05 -12.72
C LEU A 165 -0.83 -7.52 -12.23
N VAL A 166 -0.93 -7.10 -10.98
CA VAL A 166 -2.19 -6.57 -10.42
C VAL A 166 -2.52 -5.21 -11.04
N LEU A 167 -1.54 -4.32 -11.22
CA LEU A 167 -1.77 -3.00 -11.82
C LEU A 167 -2.21 -3.10 -13.28
N THR A 168 -1.62 -4.01 -14.05
CA THR A 168 -1.98 -4.25 -15.45
C THR A 168 -3.32 -4.98 -15.57
N TRP A 169 -3.60 -5.95 -14.69
CA TRP A 169 -4.91 -6.61 -14.62
C TRP A 169 -6.05 -5.63 -14.31
N CYS A 170 -5.83 -4.67 -13.40
CA CYS A 170 -6.81 -3.63 -13.12
C CYS A 170 -7.11 -2.71 -14.33
N ASP A 171 -6.17 -2.55 -15.27
CA ASP A 171 -6.42 -1.81 -16.52
C ASP A 171 -7.11 -2.67 -17.58
N SER A 172 -6.67 -3.92 -17.70
CA SER A 172 -7.19 -4.86 -18.67
C SER A 172 -7.11 -6.28 -18.10
N PRO A 173 -8.22 -6.81 -17.59
CA PRO A 173 -8.24 -8.15 -17.01
C PRO A 173 -7.86 -9.27 -18.00
N ALA A 174 -7.86 -9.00 -19.31
CA ALA A 174 -7.45 -9.92 -20.36
C ALA A 174 -8.12 -11.32 -20.32
N GLY A 175 -9.34 -11.41 -19.75
CA GLY A 175 -10.06 -12.67 -19.57
C GLY A 175 -9.70 -13.45 -18.30
N LEU A 176 -8.78 -12.95 -17.47
CA LEU A 176 -8.41 -13.51 -16.18
C LEU A 176 -9.38 -13.00 -15.11
N SER A 177 -10.06 -13.91 -14.40
CA SER A 177 -10.90 -13.52 -13.26
C SER A 177 -10.03 -13.11 -12.06
N ARG A 178 -10.63 -12.46 -11.06
CA ARG A 178 -9.93 -12.17 -9.79
C ARG A 178 -9.49 -13.47 -9.10
N GLU A 179 -10.28 -14.54 -9.20
CA GLU A 179 -9.95 -15.84 -8.62
C GLU A 179 -8.74 -16.47 -9.33
N ASP A 180 -8.71 -16.41 -10.66
CA ASP A 180 -7.57 -16.88 -11.44
C ASP A 180 -6.30 -16.08 -11.11
N LEU A 181 -6.42 -14.75 -10.98
CA LEU A 181 -5.32 -13.87 -10.58
C LEU A 181 -4.73 -14.27 -9.22
N LEU A 182 -5.58 -14.46 -8.21
CA LEU A 182 -5.15 -14.92 -6.88
C LEU A 182 -4.48 -16.29 -6.95
N SER A 183 -5.08 -17.23 -7.69
CA SER A 183 -4.53 -18.57 -7.88
C SER A 183 -3.13 -18.54 -8.50
N VAL A 184 -2.94 -17.76 -9.57
CA VAL A 184 -1.65 -17.59 -10.26
C VAL A 184 -0.62 -16.99 -9.31
N ILE A 185 -0.94 -15.90 -8.61
CA ILE A 185 0.01 -15.21 -7.72
C ILE A 185 0.44 -16.13 -6.56
N THR A 186 -0.51 -16.78 -5.90
CA THR A 186 -0.23 -17.65 -4.75
C THR A 186 0.56 -18.90 -5.16
N ALA A 187 0.25 -19.50 -6.32
CA ALA A 187 0.94 -20.69 -6.81
C ALA A 187 2.34 -20.37 -7.38
N SER A 188 2.59 -19.14 -7.87
CA SER A 188 3.86 -18.82 -8.52
C SER A 188 5.03 -18.76 -7.55
N LEU A 189 4.84 -18.29 -6.31
CA LEU A 189 5.95 -18.09 -5.38
C LEU A 189 6.66 -19.41 -5.01
N PRO A 190 5.96 -20.46 -4.54
CA PRO A 190 6.58 -21.77 -4.31
C PRO A 190 7.25 -22.33 -5.57
N ALA A 191 6.55 -22.22 -6.72
CA ALA A 191 7.07 -22.73 -7.99
C ALA A 191 8.38 -22.05 -8.41
N ILE A 192 8.55 -20.75 -8.15
CA ILE A 192 9.81 -20.03 -8.42
C ILE A 192 10.88 -20.46 -7.41
N ILE A 193 10.54 -20.58 -6.12
CA ILE A 193 11.49 -20.99 -5.08
C ILE A 193 12.03 -22.41 -5.33
N ASP A 194 11.19 -23.33 -5.79
CA ASP A 194 11.57 -24.71 -6.13
C ASP A 194 12.57 -24.81 -7.29
N THR A 195 12.77 -23.72 -8.05
CA THR A 195 13.79 -23.66 -9.12
C THR A 195 15.17 -23.22 -8.63
N LEU A 196 15.29 -22.81 -7.37
CA LEU A 196 16.59 -22.44 -6.79
C LEU A 196 17.50 -23.68 -6.68
N PRO A 197 18.81 -23.51 -6.93
CA PRO A 197 19.79 -24.61 -6.93
C PRO A 197 20.12 -25.14 -5.53
#